data_AF-A0AAD7Z2H3-F1
#
_entry.id   AF-A0AAD7Z2H3-F1
#
_cell.length_a   1.000
_cell.length_b   1.000
_cell.length_c   1.000
_cell.angle_alpha   90.00
_cell.angle_beta   90.00
_cell.angle_gamma   90.00
#
_symmetry.space_group_name_H-M   'P 1'
#
loop_
_entity.id
_entity.type
_entity.pdbx_description
1 polymer ?
#
loop_
_entity_poly.entity_id
_entity_poly.type
_entity_poly.pdbx_seq_one_letter_code
_entity_poly.pdbx_strand_id
1 'polypeptide(L)'
;MIQTKKPYGKRQQAVWRLECELGTITDPDCPIDGGWSPWNPWSFCQGACDDVGHRHRTRECTNPPPSQDGAPCTGADEQTEVCYLTNCTATDFRKLVKGDTARMEALHQLEAVPALMERCLQMECPFEAIEAALAFDNTWQLNSESLWNSLQCVKRNLGCPVAGEWGAWGAWSSCGARCGRGLRWRLRRCDTPAPSDARLSCDGSPLVAEICIGEQCASTNKDSGGTWAYRNGMFAWTRVALVGHVVCPNPVHMWKQSRLRGTPHSSL
;
A
#
# COMPACT_ATOMS: atom_id res chain seq x y z
N MET A 1 -69.16 -18.16 1.67
CA MET A 1 -67.88 -18.33 2.37
C MET A 1 -68.01 -19.52 3.29
N ILE A 2 -67.13 -20.52 3.15
CA ILE A 2 -67.19 -21.75 3.94
C ILE A 2 -66.36 -21.51 5.21
N GLN A 3 -67.01 -21.51 6.38
CA GLN A 3 -66.29 -21.50 7.65
C GLN A 3 -65.72 -22.89 7.88
N THR A 4 -64.40 -23.03 7.71
CA THR A 4 -63.67 -24.26 7.98
C THR A 4 -62.82 -24.07 9.25
N LYS A 5 -62.31 -25.16 9.82
CA LYS A 5 -61.38 -25.15 10.97
C LYS A 5 -60.06 -25.78 10.53
N LYS A 6 -58.95 -25.40 11.19
CA LYS A 6 -57.62 -25.99 10.97
C LYS A 6 -57.64 -27.53 11.03
N PRO A 7 -57.22 -28.24 9.96
CA PRO A 7 -57.22 -29.70 9.93
C PRO A 7 -56.04 -30.30 10.72
N TYR A 8 -56.18 -31.55 11.20
CA TYR A 8 -55.14 -32.22 12.01
C TYR A 8 -53.99 -32.83 11.17
N GLY A 9 -54.23 -33.17 9.90
CA GLY A 9 -53.24 -33.83 9.06
C GLY A 9 -52.29 -32.84 8.36
N LYS A 10 -50.99 -33.13 8.37
CA LYS A 10 -49.94 -32.25 7.79
C LYS A 10 -50.19 -31.89 6.32
N ARG A 11 -50.65 -32.85 5.51
CA ARG A 11 -50.94 -32.63 4.09
C ARG A 11 -52.16 -31.73 3.88
N GLN A 12 -53.19 -31.92 4.70
CA GLN A 12 -54.39 -31.07 4.69
C GLN A 12 -54.10 -29.66 5.22
N GLN A 13 -53.19 -29.51 6.19
CA GLN A 13 -52.76 -28.18 6.69
C GLN A 13 -52.06 -27.34 5.63
N ALA A 14 -51.26 -27.97 4.76
CA ALA A 14 -50.61 -27.26 3.64
C ALA A 14 -51.63 -26.71 2.63
N VAL A 15 -52.66 -27.50 2.31
CA VAL A 15 -53.76 -27.06 1.43
C VAL A 15 -54.59 -25.97 2.10
N TRP A 16 -54.93 -26.13 3.39
CA TRP A 16 -55.66 -25.12 4.16
C TRP A 16 -54.92 -23.79 4.27
N ARG A 17 -53.58 -23.80 4.45
CA ARG A 17 -52.77 -22.57 4.41
C ARG A 17 -52.88 -21.86 3.05
N LEU A 18 -52.72 -22.59 1.95
CA LEU A 18 -52.87 -22.03 0.60
C LEU A 18 -54.28 -21.46 0.37
N GLU A 19 -55.31 -22.15 0.87
CA GLU A 19 -56.70 -21.68 0.78
C GLU A 19 -56.95 -20.39 1.58
N CYS A 20 -56.31 -20.23 2.75
CA CYS A 20 -56.29 -18.99 3.53
C CYS A 20 -55.55 -17.85 2.80
N GLU A 21 -54.34 -18.10 2.27
CA GLU A 21 -53.54 -17.12 1.54
C GLU A 21 -54.27 -16.60 0.29
N LEU A 22 -54.97 -17.49 -0.43
CA LEU A 22 -55.76 -17.16 -1.62
C LEU A 22 -57.12 -16.52 -1.29
N GLY A 23 -57.49 -16.38 -0.01
CA GLY A 23 -58.76 -15.80 0.44
C GLY A 23 -60.01 -16.62 0.06
N THR A 24 -59.83 -17.91 -0.21
CA THR A 24 -60.92 -18.83 -0.63
C THR A 24 -61.76 -19.30 0.55
N ILE A 25 -61.18 -19.32 1.75
CA ILE A 25 -61.83 -19.59 3.03
C ILE A 25 -61.68 -18.38 3.96
N THR A 26 -62.64 -18.21 4.87
CA THR A 26 -62.58 -17.19 5.93
C THR A 26 -62.62 -17.91 7.27
N ASP A 27 -61.44 -18.19 7.81
CA ASP A 27 -61.21 -18.86 9.09
C ASP A 27 -60.46 -17.88 10.03
N PRO A 28 -60.95 -17.60 11.25
CA PRO A 28 -60.24 -16.75 12.21
C PRO A 28 -58.87 -17.30 12.64
N ASP A 29 -58.63 -18.60 12.47
CA ASP A 29 -57.35 -19.25 12.76
C ASP A 29 -56.38 -19.23 11.57
N CYS A 30 -56.73 -18.61 10.44
CA CYS A 30 -55.83 -18.51 9.28
C CYS A 30 -54.46 -17.90 9.68
N PRO A 31 -53.35 -18.51 9.24
CA PRO A 31 -52.03 -18.03 9.60
C PRO A 31 -51.78 -16.66 8.96
N ILE A 32 -51.40 -15.69 9.80
CA ILE A 32 -50.91 -14.39 9.37
C ILE A 32 -49.39 -14.45 9.35
N ASP A 33 -48.81 -14.30 8.16
CA ASP A 33 -47.36 -14.21 7.98
C ASP A 33 -46.84 -12.86 8.45
N GLY A 34 -45.66 -12.87 9.08
CA GLY A 34 -45.02 -11.67 9.60
C GLY A 34 -44.59 -10.73 8.49
N GLY A 35 -44.97 -9.46 8.63
CA GLY A 35 -44.54 -8.37 7.76
C GLY A 35 -43.67 -7.36 8.50
N TRP A 36 -42.69 -6.82 7.78
CA TRP A 36 -41.80 -5.80 8.31
C TRP A 36 -42.52 -4.47 8.51
N SER A 37 -42.29 -3.83 9.65
CA SER A 37 -42.56 -2.41 9.84
C SER A 37 -41.74 -1.59 8.83
N PRO A 38 -42.12 -0.32 8.61
CA PRO A 38 -41.20 0.64 8.01
C PRO A 38 -39.89 0.67 8.79
N TRP A 39 -38.79 0.96 8.08
CA TRP A 39 -37.50 1.18 8.72
C TRP A 39 -37.55 2.41 9.63
N ASN A 40 -36.92 2.29 10.79
CA ASN A 40 -36.62 3.43 11.65
C ASN A 40 -35.68 4.42 10.93
N PRO A 41 -35.67 5.69 11.36
CA PRO A 41 -34.65 6.64 10.91
C PRO A 41 -33.24 6.11 11.15
N TRP A 42 -32.30 6.48 10.28
CA TRP A 42 -30.89 6.17 10.48
C TRP A 42 -30.36 6.78 11.77
N SER A 43 -29.50 6.05 12.48
CA SER A 43 -28.71 6.58 13.59
C SER A 43 -27.81 7.72 13.12
N PHE A 44 -27.26 8.47 14.08
CA PHE A 44 -26.14 9.36 13.80
C PHE A 44 -24.95 8.57 13.26
N CYS A 45 -24.09 9.24 12.48
CA CYS A 45 -22.87 8.65 11.96
C CYS A 45 -21.89 8.41 13.11
N GLN A 46 -21.48 7.16 13.32
CA GLN A 46 -20.55 6.75 14.38
C GLN A 46 -19.21 6.39 13.74
N GLY A 47 -18.11 6.75 14.40
CA GLY A 47 -16.76 6.43 13.92
C GLY A 47 -15.71 7.37 14.51
N ALA A 48 -14.45 7.02 14.33
CA ALA A 48 -13.33 7.92 14.59
C ALA A 48 -13.12 8.84 13.37
N CYS A 49 -12.58 10.04 13.59
CA CYS A 49 -12.44 11.04 12.53
C CYS A 49 -11.55 10.60 11.35
N ASP A 50 -10.65 9.65 11.58
CA ASP A 50 -9.74 9.08 10.59
C ASP A 50 -10.25 7.82 9.89
N ASP A 51 -11.47 7.39 10.22
CA ASP A 51 -12.08 6.17 9.68
C ASP A 51 -13.38 6.48 8.94
N VAL A 52 -13.84 5.49 8.18
CA VAL A 52 -15.13 5.51 7.53
C VAL A 52 -16.21 5.39 8.60
N GLY A 53 -17.10 6.37 8.67
CA GLY A 53 -18.21 6.34 9.60
C GLY A 53 -19.25 5.31 9.19
N HIS A 54 -19.98 4.79 10.18
CA HIS A 54 -21.09 3.86 9.97
C HIS A 54 -22.34 4.33 10.71
N ARG A 55 -23.49 4.15 10.08
CA ARG A 55 -24.79 4.34 10.72
C ARG A 55 -25.66 3.12 10.50
N HIS A 56 -26.56 2.86 11.44
CA HIS A 56 -27.46 1.73 11.41
C HIS A 56 -28.92 2.18 11.52
N ARG A 57 -29.83 1.33 11.06
CA ARG A 57 -31.26 1.45 11.29
C ARG A 57 -31.87 0.08 11.49
N THR A 58 -32.99 0.06 12.19
CA THR A 58 -33.69 -1.18 12.54
C THR A 58 -35.13 -1.15 12.05
N ARG A 59 -35.76 -2.32 11.98
CA ARG A 59 -37.19 -2.51 11.73
C ARG A 59 -37.68 -3.70 12.53
N GLU A 60 -38.97 -3.78 12.76
CA GLU A 60 -39.58 -4.84 13.57
C GLU A 60 -40.57 -5.67 12.76
N CYS A 61 -40.71 -6.94 13.11
CA CYS A 61 -41.66 -7.85 12.46
C CYS A 61 -43.08 -7.68 13.04
N THR A 62 -43.66 -6.50 12.84
CA THR A 62 -44.90 -6.07 13.51
C THR A 62 -45.98 -5.55 12.56
N ASN A 63 -45.74 -5.58 11.24
CA ASN A 63 -46.67 -5.03 10.25
C ASN A 63 -46.93 -6.00 9.08
N PRO A 64 -47.74 -7.06 9.29
CA PRO A 64 -48.38 -7.47 10.55
C PRO A 64 -47.47 -8.36 11.44
N PRO A 65 -47.76 -8.55 12.73
CA PRO A 65 -47.05 -9.51 13.55
C PRO A 65 -47.40 -10.96 13.14
N PRO A 66 -46.44 -11.89 13.12
CA PRO A 66 -46.69 -13.27 12.75
C PRO A 66 -47.60 -13.97 13.78
N SER A 67 -48.61 -14.68 13.30
CA SER A 67 -49.42 -15.59 14.11
C SER A 67 -48.62 -16.83 14.53
N GLN A 68 -49.15 -17.67 15.45
CA GLN A 68 -48.45 -18.88 15.92
C GLN A 68 -48.07 -19.84 14.77
N ASP A 69 -48.88 -19.89 13.71
CA ASP A 69 -48.64 -20.70 12.53
C ASP A 69 -48.21 -19.86 11.31
N GLY A 70 -47.91 -18.58 11.49
CA GLY A 70 -47.43 -17.69 10.43
C GLY A 70 -45.95 -17.90 10.13
N ALA A 71 -45.53 -17.61 8.90
CA ALA A 71 -44.11 -17.49 8.57
C ALA A 71 -43.49 -16.28 9.30
N PRO A 72 -42.25 -16.39 9.80
CA PRO A 72 -41.53 -15.24 10.33
C PRO A 72 -41.14 -14.28 9.19
N CYS A 73 -40.87 -13.02 9.55
CA CYS A 73 -40.34 -12.07 8.57
C CYS A 73 -39.03 -12.56 7.97
N THR A 74 -38.89 -12.45 6.65
CA THR A 74 -37.69 -12.86 5.92
C THR A 74 -36.77 -11.66 5.66
N GLY A 75 -35.47 -11.82 5.92
CA GLY A 75 -34.45 -10.79 5.76
C GLY A 75 -33.93 -10.24 7.09
N ALA A 76 -33.02 -9.26 7.04
CA ALA A 76 -32.43 -8.66 8.23
C ALA A 76 -33.37 -7.63 8.88
N ASP A 77 -33.39 -7.60 10.21
CA ASP A 77 -34.04 -6.59 11.06
C ASP A 77 -33.17 -5.35 11.28
N GLU A 78 -31.87 -5.45 10.98
CA GLU A 78 -30.90 -4.36 11.05
C GLU A 78 -30.23 -4.14 9.68
N GLN A 79 -29.94 -2.86 9.38
CA GLN A 79 -29.15 -2.46 8.22
C GLN A 79 -28.07 -1.46 8.64
N THR A 80 -26.86 -1.64 8.11
CA THR A 80 -25.72 -0.73 8.30
C THR A 80 -25.31 -0.13 6.97
N GLU A 81 -24.93 1.15 6.97
CA GLU A 81 -24.35 1.82 5.80
C GLU A 81 -23.19 2.74 6.18
N VAL A 82 -22.35 3.03 5.20
CA VAL A 82 -21.25 3.98 5.31
C VAL A 82 -21.79 5.42 5.31
N CYS A 83 -21.21 6.27 6.15
CA CYS A 83 -21.52 7.68 6.25
C CYS A 83 -20.24 8.51 6.47
N TYR A 84 -20.35 9.82 6.29
CA TYR A 84 -19.25 10.75 6.50
C TYR A 84 -19.47 11.52 7.81
N LEU A 85 -18.44 11.55 8.64
CA LEU A 85 -18.42 12.31 9.88
C LEU A 85 -18.32 13.81 9.56
N THR A 86 -19.30 14.60 10.01
CA THR A 86 -19.35 16.06 9.81
C THR A 86 -18.96 16.84 11.06
N ASN A 87 -18.62 16.16 12.16
CA ASN A 87 -18.34 16.76 13.46
C ASN A 87 -16.84 16.76 13.84
N CYS A 88 -15.96 16.45 12.90
CA CYS A 88 -14.52 16.38 13.12
C CYS A 88 -13.85 17.73 12.85
N THR A 89 -13.05 18.22 13.81
CA THR A 89 -12.29 19.46 13.65
C THR A 89 -10.84 19.20 13.27
N ALA A 90 -10.15 20.20 12.74
CA ALA A 90 -8.71 20.12 12.48
C ALA A 90 -7.91 19.76 13.75
N THR A 91 -8.37 20.17 14.93
CA THR A 91 -7.70 19.81 16.19
C THR A 91 -7.86 18.34 16.56
N ASP A 92 -8.97 17.70 16.17
CA ASP A 92 -9.17 16.28 16.38
C ASP A 92 -8.23 15.48 15.48
N PHE A 93 -8.11 15.87 14.21
CA PHE A 93 -7.12 15.30 13.30
C PHE A 93 -5.68 15.46 13.83
N ARG A 94 -5.28 16.65 14.31
CA ARG A 94 -3.94 16.86 14.91
C ARG A 94 -3.65 15.91 16.07
N LYS A 95 -4.62 15.72 16.97
CA LYS A 95 -4.47 14.82 18.12
C LYS A 95 -4.33 13.38 17.67
N LEU A 96 -5.09 13.01 16.65
CA LEU A 96 -5.18 11.65 16.15
C LEU A 96 -3.92 11.24 15.39
N VAL A 97 -3.38 12.10 14.52
CA VAL A 97 -2.17 11.76 13.75
C VAL A 97 -0.90 11.78 14.60
N LYS A 98 -0.97 12.31 15.83
CA LYS A 98 0.18 12.47 16.72
C LYS A 98 0.82 11.12 17.03
N GLY A 99 2.07 10.95 16.58
CA GLY A 99 2.86 9.74 16.81
C GLY A 99 3.05 8.88 15.55
N ASP A 100 2.26 9.13 14.50
CA ASP A 100 2.50 8.56 13.18
C ASP A 100 3.31 9.56 12.33
N THR A 101 4.54 9.19 11.98
CA THR A 101 5.46 10.06 11.26
C THR A 101 4.93 10.42 9.87
N ALA A 102 4.35 9.46 9.14
CA ALA A 102 3.82 9.67 7.79
C ALA A 102 2.59 10.58 7.80
N ARG A 103 1.68 10.36 8.76
CA ARG A 103 0.46 11.19 8.90
C ARG A 103 0.80 12.60 9.40
N MET A 104 1.79 12.75 10.28
CA MET A 104 2.28 14.06 10.73
C MET A 104 2.95 14.84 9.59
N GLU A 105 3.76 14.18 8.76
CA GLU A 105 4.35 14.78 7.56
C GLU A 105 3.26 15.29 6.60
N ALA A 106 2.25 14.46 6.31
CA ALA A 106 1.11 14.83 5.49
C ALA A 106 0.31 16.00 6.09
N LEU A 107 0.11 16.01 7.41
CA LEU A 107 -0.54 17.12 8.11
C LEU A 107 0.25 18.43 7.96
N HIS A 108 1.58 18.41 8.10
CA HIS A 108 2.42 19.58 7.90
C HIS A 108 2.32 20.15 6.47
N GLN A 109 2.18 19.28 5.47
CA GLN A 109 1.91 19.73 4.09
C GLN A 109 0.55 20.42 3.95
N LEU A 110 -0.48 19.94 4.64
CA LEU A 110 -1.79 20.59 4.65
C LEU A 110 -1.78 21.91 5.43
N GLU A 111 -0.98 22.02 6.50
CA GLU A 111 -0.83 23.25 7.28
C GLU A 111 -0.19 24.39 6.47
N ALA A 112 0.56 24.07 5.42
CA ALA A 112 1.07 25.05 4.46
C ALA A 112 -0.04 25.71 3.64
N VAL A 113 -1.28 25.15 3.62
CA VAL A 113 -2.44 25.70 2.92
C VAL A 113 -3.66 25.78 3.88
N PRO A 114 -3.74 26.82 4.74
CA PRO A 114 -4.76 26.92 5.79
C PRO A 114 -6.22 26.85 5.28
N ALA A 115 -6.48 27.40 4.09
CA ALA A 115 -7.80 27.36 3.47
C ALA A 115 -8.32 25.93 3.20
N LEU A 116 -7.41 24.99 2.90
CA LEU A 116 -7.76 23.58 2.73
C LEU A 116 -7.92 22.86 4.07
N MET A 117 -7.07 23.19 5.06
CA MET A 117 -7.15 22.61 6.40
C MET A 117 -8.53 22.82 7.03
N GLU A 118 -9.08 24.03 6.94
CA GLU A 118 -10.38 24.34 7.57
C GLU A 118 -11.56 23.77 6.78
N ARG A 119 -11.51 23.80 5.45
CA ARG A 119 -12.65 23.45 4.61
C ARG A 119 -12.71 21.97 4.23
N CYS A 120 -11.56 21.35 3.95
CA CYS A 120 -11.48 20.00 3.39
C CYS A 120 -11.34 18.89 4.43
N LEU A 121 -10.87 19.20 5.64
CA LEU A 121 -10.96 18.26 6.75
C LEU A 121 -12.36 18.17 7.34
N GLN A 122 -13.11 19.29 7.35
CA GLN A 122 -14.45 19.36 7.95
C GLN A 122 -15.57 18.86 7.02
N MET A 123 -15.40 18.96 5.70
CA MET A 123 -16.43 18.58 4.71
C MET A 123 -15.85 17.69 3.59
N GLU A 124 -16.72 17.19 2.71
CA GLU A 124 -16.29 16.57 1.46
C GLU A 124 -15.60 17.62 0.58
N CYS A 125 -14.34 17.35 0.26
CA CYS A 125 -13.51 18.20 -0.57
C CYS A 125 -13.35 17.52 -1.92
N PRO A 126 -13.97 18.03 -2.99
CA PRO A 126 -13.74 17.51 -4.33
C PRO A 126 -12.35 17.95 -4.81
N PHE A 127 -11.77 17.24 -5.76
CA PHE A 127 -10.40 17.51 -6.25
C PHE A 127 -10.26 18.93 -6.81
N GLU A 128 -11.33 19.44 -7.43
CA GLU A 128 -11.42 20.80 -7.98
C GLU A 128 -11.26 21.89 -6.91
N ALA A 129 -11.66 21.61 -5.66
CA ALA A 129 -11.46 22.54 -4.56
C ALA A 129 -9.97 22.67 -4.17
N ILE A 130 -9.18 21.60 -4.38
CA ILE A 130 -7.73 21.62 -4.18
C ILE A 130 -7.05 22.47 -5.25
N GLU A 131 -7.44 22.28 -6.51
CA GLU A 131 -6.89 23.08 -7.63
C GLU A 131 -7.19 24.57 -7.46
N ALA A 132 -8.42 24.91 -7.05
CA ALA A 132 -8.81 26.28 -6.80
C ALA A 132 -8.03 26.93 -5.64
N ALA A 133 -7.72 26.18 -4.58
CA ALA A 133 -6.94 26.68 -3.46
C ALA A 133 -5.47 26.94 -3.84
N LEU A 134 -4.88 26.03 -4.62
CA LEU A 134 -3.49 26.18 -5.10
C LEU A 134 -3.32 27.28 -6.14
N ALA A 135 -4.36 27.57 -6.94
CA ALA A 135 -4.34 28.63 -7.94
C ALA A 135 -4.21 30.05 -7.34
N PHE A 136 -4.57 30.25 -6.07
CA PHE A 136 -4.57 31.58 -5.43
C PHE A 136 -3.23 31.93 -4.74
N ASP A 137 -2.47 30.94 -4.27
CA ASP A 137 -1.37 31.17 -3.31
C ASP A 137 0.05 31.09 -3.88
N ASN A 138 0.24 31.00 -5.21
CA ASN A 138 1.59 30.97 -5.84
C ASN A 138 2.55 29.97 -5.15
N THR A 139 2.04 28.82 -4.72
CA THR A 139 2.84 27.73 -4.13
C THR A 139 3.39 26.85 -5.25
N TRP A 140 4.34 27.38 -6.03
CA TRP A 140 4.99 26.73 -7.18
C TRP A 140 5.76 25.42 -6.87
N GLN A 141 5.70 24.91 -5.65
CA GLN A 141 6.40 23.71 -5.19
C GLN A 141 5.47 22.55 -4.80
N LEU A 142 4.16 22.78 -4.71
CA LEU A 142 3.17 21.76 -4.33
C LEU A 142 2.33 21.36 -5.54
N ASN A 143 2.26 20.07 -5.82
CA ASN A 143 1.37 19.49 -6.82
C ASN A 143 0.00 19.17 -6.17
N SER A 144 -1.08 19.37 -6.93
CA SER A 144 -2.45 19.06 -6.50
C SER A 144 -2.60 17.61 -6.06
N GLU A 145 -1.90 16.69 -6.72
CA GLU A 145 -1.90 15.26 -6.41
C GLU A 145 -1.26 14.93 -5.04
N SER A 146 -0.09 15.48 -4.70
CA SER A 146 0.51 15.21 -3.37
C SER A 146 -0.35 15.82 -2.27
N LEU A 147 -0.97 16.98 -2.52
CA LEU A 147 -1.84 17.60 -1.54
C LEU A 147 -3.15 16.80 -1.34
N TRP A 148 -3.71 16.26 -2.42
CA TRP A 148 -4.81 15.31 -2.37
C TRP A 148 -4.44 14.05 -1.58
N ASN A 149 -3.28 13.45 -1.87
CA ASN A 149 -2.80 12.27 -1.14
C ASN A 149 -2.55 12.58 0.34
N SER A 150 -1.98 13.73 0.68
CA SER A 150 -1.80 14.18 2.07
C SER A 150 -3.14 14.40 2.78
N LEU A 151 -4.15 14.95 2.10
CA LEU A 151 -5.51 15.07 2.63
C LEU A 151 -6.11 13.69 2.94
N GLN A 152 -6.03 12.75 1.99
CA GLN A 152 -6.54 11.39 2.18
C GLN A 152 -5.76 10.63 3.26
N CYS A 153 -4.46 10.87 3.37
CA CYS A 153 -3.63 10.31 4.42
C CYS A 153 -4.12 10.75 5.79
N VAL A 154 -4.24 12.06 6.04
CA VAL A 154 -4.71 12.58 7.33
C VAL A 154 -6.14 12.14 7.63
N LYS A 155 -7.03 12.21 6.64
CA LYS A 155 -8.47 11.97 6.83
C LYS A 155 -8.86 10.48 6.89
N ARG A 156 -8.13 9.60 6.20
CA ARG A 156 -8.54 8.19 6.00
C ARG A 156 -7.42 7.17 6.19
N ASN A 157 -6.20 7.62 6.48
CA ASN A 157 -5.02 6.76 6.51
C ASN A 157 -4.71 6.06 5.19
N LEU A 158 -5.04 6.70 4.07
CA LEU A 158 -4.87 6.15 2.73
C LEU A 158 -3.87 6.98 1.94
N GLY A 159 -2.91 6.32 1.29
CA GLY A 159 -1.94 6.97 0.41
C GLY A 159 -0.93 7.87 1.13
N CYS A 160 -0.64 7.59 2.40
CA CYS A 160 0.32 8.36 3.18
C CYS A 160 1.73 8.34 2.59
N PRO A 161 2.48 9.45 2.68
CA PRO A 161 3.85 9.49 2.23
C PRO A 161 4.70 8.55 3.09
N VAL A 162 5.36 7.60 2.44
CA VAL A 162 6.25 6.63 3.10
C VAL A 162 7.67 7.03 2.75
N ALA A 163 8.44 7.41 3.77
CA ALA A 163 9.89 7.58 3.63
C ALA A 163 10.53 6.22 3.39
N GLY A 164 11.37 6.13 2.36
CA GLY A 164 12.09 4.91 2.07
C GLY A 164 13.15 4.65 3.12
N GLU A 165 13.25 3.41 3.59
CA GLU A 165 14.33 2.99 4.48
C GLU A 165 15.21 1.93 3.84
N TRP A 166 16.48 1.94 4.25
CA TRP A 166 17.47 1.02 3.75
C TRP A 166 17.15 -0.41 4.21
N GLY A 167 16.91 -1.26 3.24
CA GLY A 167 16.91 -2.71 3.38
C GLY A 167 18.22 -3.25 3.90
N ALA A 168 18.17 -4.48 4.39
CA ALA A 168 19.35 -5.21 4.79
C ALA A 168 20.39 -5.24 3.66
N TRP A 169 21.66 -5.12 4.02
CA TRP A 169 22.74 -5.31 3.07
C TRP A 169 22.71 -6.73 2.52
N GLY A 170 22.78 -6.85 1.19
CA GLY A 170 22.98 -8.12 0.53
C GLY A 170 24.33 -8.75 0.88
N ALA A 171 24.48 -10.03 0.53
CA ALA A 171 25.73 -10.74 0.71
C ALA A 171 26.87 -10.05 -0.07
N TRP A 172 28.07 -10.10 0.48
CA TRP A 172 29.27 -9.70 -0.24
C TRP A 172 29.46 -10.59 -1.48
N SER A 173 29.83 -9.97 -2.60
CA SER A 173 30.29 -10.69 -3.78
C SER A 173 31.55 -11.52 -3.46
N SER A 174 31.85 -12.50 -4.30
CA SER A 174 33.19 -13.11 -4.31
C SER A 174 34.26 -12.04 -4.53
N CYS A 175 35.48 -12.30 -4.05
CA CYS A 175 36.60 -11.40 -4.34
C CYS A 175 36.84 -11.36 -5.86
N GLY A 176 36.91 -10.16 -6.43
CA GLY A 176 37.17 -9.99 -7.86
C GLY A 176 38.53 -10.51 -8.29
N ALA A 177 39.49 -10.59 -7.36
CA ALA A 177 40.78 -11.22 -7.58
C ALA A 177 40.74 -12.70 -7.19
N ARG A 178 41.24 -13.59 -8.07
CA ARG A 178 41.50 -14.99 -7.74
C ARG A 178 42.67 -15.14 -6.75
N CYS A 179 43.71 -14.32 -6.90
CA CYS A 179 44.89 -14.29 -6.05
C CYS A 179 45.31 -12.83 -5.80
N GLY A 180 45.72 -12.50 -4.57
CA GLY A 180 46.21 -11.17 -4.22
C GLY A 180 45.09 -10.14 -4.01
N ARG A 181 45.43 -8.85 -4.06
CA ARG A 181 44.46 -7.76 -3.77
C ARG A 181 43.39 -7.65 -4.85
N GLY A 182 42.13 -7.65 -4.42
CA GLY A 182 40.95 -7.39 -5.25
C GLY A 182 39.93 -6.52 -4.54
N LEU A 183 38.78 -6.34 -5.17
CA LEU A 183 37.61 -5.69 -4.58
C LEU A 183 36.46 -6.67 -4.50
N ARG A 184 35.65 -6.54 -3.46
CA ARG A 184 34.31 -7.13 -3.38
C ARG A 184 33.30 -6.04 -3.07
N TRP A 185 32.06 -6.24 -3.47
CA TRP A 185 30.98 -5.28 -3.25
C TRP A 185 29.74 -5.95 -2.72
N ARG A 186 28.87 -5.16 -2.12
CA ARG A 186 27.51 -5.57 -1.78
C ARG A 186 26.55 -4.42 -2.06
N LEU A 187 25.28 -4.78 -2.27
CA LEU A 187 24.21 -3.84 -2.55
C LEU A 187 23.15 -3.93 -1.46
N ARG A 188 22.49 -2.81 -1.20
CA ARG A 188 21.23 -2.75 -0.45
C ARG A 188 20.19 -2.03 -1.31
N ARG A 189 18.92 -2.25 -1.02
CA ARG A 189 17.79 -1.58 -1.68
C ARG A 189 17.08 -0.67 -0.68
N CYS A 190 16.42 0.36 -1.19
CA CYS A 190 15.56 1.24 -0.40
C CYS A 190 14.14 0.67 -0.47
N ASP A 191 13.89 -0.42 0.24
CA ASP A 191 12.68 -1.24 0.09
C ASP A 191 12.06 -1.70 1.42
N THR A 192 12.54 -1.25 2.58
CA THR A 192 12.02 -1.70 3.89
C THR A 192 11.72 -0.56 4.87
N PRO A 193 10.71 0.29 4.64
CA PRO A 193 9.73 0.22 3.55
C PRO A 193 10.21 0.92 2.27
N ALA A 194 9.52 0.65 1.15
CA ALA A 194 9.79 1.33 -0.11
C ALA A 194 9.24 2.76 -0.10
N PRO A 195 9.97 3.73 -0.68
CA PRO A 195 9.53 5.12 -0.72
C PRO A 195 8.30 5.29 -1.63
N SER A 196 7.34 6.11 -1.20
CA SER A 196 6.14 6.40 -2.01
C SER A 196 6.39 7.42 -3.13
N ASP A 197 7.46 8.22 -3.01
CA ASP A 197 7.87 9.26 -3.96
C ASP A 197 9.40 9.20 -4.11
N ALA A 198 9.91 9.52 -5.30
CA ALA A 198 11.34 9.61 -5.56
C ALA A 198 12.06 10.60 -4.62
N ARG A 199 11.37 11.67 -4.19
CA ARG A 199 11.90 12.65 -3.22
C ARG A 199 12.10 12.07 -1.82
N LEU A 200 11.40 10.99 -1.49
CA LEU A 200 11.45 10.30 -0.20
C LEU A 200 12.39 9.08 -0.25
N SER A 201 13.18 8.94 -1.31
CA SER A 201 14.18 7.88 -1.44
C SER A 201 15.27 8.01 -0.38
N CYS A 202 15.84 6.87 -0.01
CA CYS A 202 16.90 6.79 0.98
C CYS A 202 18.13 7.62 0.59
N ASP A 203 18.67 8.35 1.55
CA ASP A 203 19.92 9.08 1.38
C ASP A 203 21.15 8.16 1.46
N GLY A 204 22.11 8.40 0.55
CA GLY A 204 23.39 7.69 0.47
C GLY A 204 23.47 6.65 -0.66
N SER A 205 24.61 5.96 -0.74
CA SER A 205 24.85 4.96 -1.80
C SER A 205 24.18 3.62 -1.49
N PRO A 206 23.53 2.97 -2.48
CA PRO A 206 23.06 1.58 -2.37
C PRO A 206 24.19 0.55 -2.54
N LEU A 207 25.35 0.97 -3.05
CA LEU A 207 26.51 0.12 -3.31
C LEU A 207 27.65 0.49 -2.35
N VAL A 208 28.24 -0.50 -1.71
CA VAL A 208 29.53 -0.35 -1.00
C VAL A 208 30.52 -1.38 -1.51
N ALA A 209 31.78 -0.96 -1.66
CA ALA A 209 32.88 -1.79 -2.09
C ALA A 209 34.02 -1.75 -1.06
N GLU A 210 34.70 -2.86 -0.87
CA GLU A 210 35.86 -2.97 0.01
C GLU A 210 36.96 -3.85 -0.59
N ILE A 211 38.17 -3.71 -0.05
CA ILE A 211 39.34 -4.49 -0.47
C ILE A 211 39.23 -5.92 0.10
N CYS A 212 39.51 -6.90 -0.75
CA CYS A 212 39.59 -8.32 -0.39
C CYS A 212 40.92 -8.92 -0.87
N ILE A 213 41.28 -10.08 -0.33
CA ILE A 213 42.42 -10.89 -0.79
C ILE A 213 41.89 -12.18 -1.40
N GLY A 214 42.25 -12.45 -2.64
CA GLY A 214 42.04 -13.73 -3.29
C GLY A 214 43.04 -14.76 -2.75
N GLU A 215 42.53 -15.89 -2.27
CA GLU A 215 43.35 -16.93 -1.63
C GLU A 215 43.72 -18.07 -2.59
N GLN A 216 43.18 -18.06 -3.81
CA GLN A 216 43.45 -19.07 -4.84
C GLN A 216 44.69 -18.69 -5.65
N CYS A 217 45.79 -18.46 -4.94
CA CYS A 217 47.10 -18.37 -5.55
C CYS A 217 47.51 -19.78 -5.93
N ALA A 218 47.43 -20.10 -7.22
CA ALA A 218 47.90 -21.39 -7.72
C ALA A 218 49.37 -21.57 -7.31
N SER A 219 49.62 -22.46 -6.34
CA SER A 219 50.94 -23.00 -6.09
C SER A 219 51.25 -24.04 -7.16
N THR A 220 51.33 -23.65 -8.43
CA THR A 220 51.93 -24.53 -9.44
C THR A 220 53.44 -24.45 -9.30
N ASN A 221 53.96 -25.16 -8.29
CA ASN A 221 55.29 -25.79 -8.33
C ASN A 221 55.44 -26.79 -7.17
N LYS A 222 54.75 -27.92 -7.29
CA LYS A 222 55.36 -29.23 -7.02
C LYS A 222 55.57 -29.81 -8.43
N ASP A 223 56.63 -29.45 -9.16
CA ASP A 223 57.90 -30.17 -9.12
C ASP A 223 59.03 -29.39 -9.81
N SER A 224 59.49 -28.30 -9.22
CA SER A 224 60.81 -27.71 -9.52
C SER A 224 61.21 -26.82 -8.34
N GLY A 225 62.17 -27.29 -7.55
CA GLY A 225 62.59 -26.70 -6.28
C GLY A 225 63.00 -25.23 -6.37
N GLY A 226 62.08 -24.34 -6.00
CA GLY A 226 62.34 -22.94 -5.76
C GLY A 226 61.50 -22.44 -4.59
N THR A 227 62.13 -22.23 -3.44
CA THR A 227 61.52 -21.58 -2.27
C THR A 227 61.30 -20.10 -2.57
N TRP A 228 60.04 -19.66 -2.60
CA TRP A 228 59.71 -18.23 -2.60
C TRP A 228 59.79 -17.71 -1.16
N ALA A 229 60.89 -17.04 -0.82
CA ALA A 229 61.00 -16.26 0.40
C ALA A 229 60.64 -14.80 0.11
N TYR A 230 59.61 -14.29 0.78
CA TYR A 230 59.26 -12.87 0.74
C TYR A 230 60.22 -12.11 1.68
N ARG A 231 61.17 -11.36 1.12
CA ARG A 231 61.91 -10.33 1.86
C ARG A 231 61.93 -9.02 1.07
N ASN A 232 61.34 -8.00 1.67
CA ASN A 232 61.61 -6.57 1.50
C ASN A 232 61.78 -6.03 0.07
N GLY A 233 60.67 -5.98 -0.69
CA GLY A 233 60.35 -4.77 -1.46
C GLY A 233 61.22 -4.36 -2.65
N MET A 234 62.01 -5.25 -3.28
CA MET A 234 62.64 -4.94 -4.58
C MET A 234 62.69 -6.18 -5.49
N PHE A 235 62.20 -6.02 -6.73
CA PHE A 235 62.38 -7.00 -7.79
C PHE A 235 63.81 -6.88 -8.34
N ALA A 236 64.69 -7.83 -8.01
CA ALA A 236 65.99 -7.97 -8.67
C ALA A 236 65.88 -9.04 -9.77
N TRP A 237 66.01 -8.61 -11.02
CA TRP A 237 66.11 -9.51 -12.18
C TRP A 237 67.57 -9.82 -12.48
N THR A 238 67.90 -11.10 -12.66
CA THR A 238 69.09 -11.50 -13.44
C THR A 238 68.62 -12.19 -14.71
N ARG A 239 69.10 -11.71 -15.86
CA ARG A 239 68.70 -12.13 -17.21
C ARG A 239 69.03 -13.61 -17.45
N VAL A 240 68.07 -14.39 -17.92
CA VAL A 240 68.26 -15.40 -18.98
C VAL A 240 67.03 -15.35 -19.90
N ALA A 241 67.30 -15.49 -21.19
CA ALA A 241 66.45 -15.13 -22.31
C ALA A 241 65.31 -16.12 -22.64
N LEU A 242 64.23 -15.56 -23.23
CA LEU A 242 63.23 -16.13 -24.19
C LEU A 242 62.53 -17.44 -23.75
N VAL A 243 61.20 -17.54 -23.69
CA VAL A 243 60.20 -17.40 -24.76
C VAL A 243 58.80 -17.22 -24.12
N GLY A 244 57.95 -16.37 -24.70
CA GLY A 244 56.48 -16.46 -24.55
C GLY A 244 55.83 -15.39 -23.66
N HIS A 245 55.49 -14.25 -24.26
CA HIS A 245 54.56 -13.29 -23.66
C HIS A 245 53.14 -13.87 -23.61
N VAL A 246 52.60 -14.11 -22.41
CA VAL A 246 51.15 -14.10 -22.19
C VAL A 246 50.79 -12.69 -21.73
N VAL A 247 50.23 -11.91 -22.66
CA VAL A 247 49.63 -10.62 -22.37
C VAL A 247 48.23 -10.87 -21.81
N CYS A 248 48.01 -10.61 -20.52
CA CYS A 248 46.66 -10.49 -19.99
C CYS A 248 46.01 -9.22 -20.55
N PRO A 249 44.80 -9.30 -21.16
CA PRO A 249 44.12 -8.11 -21.66
C PRO A 249 43.66 -7.24 -20.49
N ASN A 250 44.01 -5.96 -20.59
CA ASN A 250 43.60 -4.87 -19.71
C ASN A 250 42.08 -4.64 -19.85
N PRO A 251 41.25 -4.75 -18.80
CA PRO A 251 39.85 -4.39 -18.90
C PRO A 251 39.68 -2.90 -18.57
N VAL A 252 40.07 -2.05 -19.51
CA VAL A 252 39.60 -0.66 -19.55
C VAL A 252 38.73 -0.52 -20.79
N HIS A 253 37.49 -0.07 -20.57
CA HIS A 253 36.42 0.19 -21.55
C HIS A 253 35.38 -0.91 -21.72
N MET A 254 34.42 -0.93 -20.80
CA MET A 254 33.02 -1.13 -21.18
C MET A 254 32.16 -0.30 -20.24
N TRP A 255 31.79 0.90 -20.67
CA TRP A 255 30.56 1.66 -20.37
C TRP A 255 30.65 2.95 -21.20
N LYS A 256 30.45 2.86 -22.52
CA LYS A 256 30.10 4.03 -23.34
C LYS A 256 28.59 4.02 -23.52
N GLN A 257 27.94 4.93 -22.80
CA GLN A 257 26.56 5.33 -23.02
C GLN A 257 26.38 5.76 -24.49
N SER A 258 25.36 5.20 -25.12
CA SER A 258 24.80 5.65 -26.39
C SER A 258 24.35 7.10 -26.28
N ARG A 259 25.02 8.00 -27.00
CA ARG A 259 24.54 9.34 -27.32
C ARG A 259 24.64 9.51 -28.83
N LEU A 260 23.52 9.33 -29.52
CA LEU A 260 23.35 9.69 -30.92
C LEU A 260 23.43 11.21 -31.04
N ARG A 261 24.37 11.73 -31.84
CA ARG A 261 24.24 13.04 -32.48
C ARG A 261 25.02 13.03 -33.79
N GLY A 262 24.29 13.35 -34.86
CA GLY A 262 24.71 13.25 -36.25
C GLY A 262 25.79 14.26 -36.65
N THR A 263 26.42 13.90 -37.76
CA THR A 263 27.38 14.66 -38.55
C THR A 263 26.78 15.94 -39.14
N PRO A 264 27.63 16.94 -39.42
CA PRO A 264 27.82 17.27 -40.83
C PRO A 264 29.30 17.35 -41.19
N HIS A 265 29.67 16.74 -42.32
CA HIS A 265 30.91 17.02 -43.02
C HIS A 265 30.55 17.60 -44.39
N SER A 266 30.96 18.84 -44.62
CA SER A 266 31.07 19.47 -45.92
C SER A 266 32.41 19.08 -46.55
N SER A 267 32.39 18.66 -47.81
CA SER A 267 33.29 19.07 -48.92
C SER A 267 33.28 18.03 -50.06
N LEU A 268 32.37 18.22 -51.01
CA LEU A 268 32.59 18.37 -52.46
C LEU A 268 31.26 18.76 -53.12
#